data_AF-A0A1W9SCS2-F1
#
_entry.id   AF-A0A1W9SCS2-F1
#
_cell.length_a   1.000
_cell.length_b   1.000
_cell.length_c   1.000
_cell.angle_alpha   90.00
_cell.angle_beta   90.00
_cell.angle_gamma   90.00
#
_symmetry.space_group_name_H-M   'P 1'
#
loop_
_entity.id
_entity.type
_entity.pdbx_description
1 polymer ?
#
loop_
_entity_poly.entity_id
_entity_poly.type
_entity_poly.pdbx_seq_one_letter_code
_entity_poly.pdbx_strand_id
1 'polypeptide(L)'
;MSINQTPKELNDLGDKYFYGLDTVKNIELAFTYYKKAADLNNPVGYFNVGKYFIEKEEYKEAIEYLLKAKDLRYTEAMVKLSEMYLNGLGYRKNKKKAFKMLQNAVNASDVFAFHKLGVFYLKGIGCKKDELKARDLFERSAKSKVARGMYHLGWLYLNAKKIKKDYENGFFWLDKAAEKADLEAINYLIELYHNSHPYLKKKSLLYLQEMEFYYTELLAKTMNEEALIKVGFAYYEGNEFTKINYEKANGYFNDLLKMDNTMGYLGLGLSYLYGRGVEEDYIKAKEYLLIAQTRGNHKAMNALGEIYRLGYGVEINYQRAKDYYFEAAKNNETDALINLGLLHYRNQIQGASKKMAFQYMIAANEKGNQLAHYWLGIFYEKGIGVKPDLKLAISEFEKAIEFGNEGAKYKYAQLLYETVDNKKMSSKKKNSIYIQIKDLLVEYINSVNTSEINKIYSMYMLGNLFKEESFSLKSDKISRYYYELAASKNHAKAMVRMFFILKDKEPKQALNYLEEACKQPQDGESLFVMGCLYLEGFDSIEKDLEKARKYLSLASKLNYMPAKEKLIMI
;
A
#
# COMPACT_ATOMS: atom_id res chain seq x y z
N MET A 1 41.63 48.70 15.71
CA MET A 1 42.15 47.46 16.33
C MET A 1 41.88 46.32 15.36
N SER A 2 42.91 45.82 14.65
CA SER A 2 42.74 44.64 13.80
C SER A 2 42.61 43.41 14.70
N ILE A 3 41.42 42.85 14.76
CA ILE A 3 41.23 41.51 15.33
C ILE A 3 41.94 40.57 14.35
N ASN A 4 43.13 40.07 14.71
CA ASN A 4 43.80 39.03 13.94
C ASN A 4 42.97 37.75 14.04
N GLN A 5 42.14 37.50 13.04
CA GLN A 5 41.31 36.30 12.93
C GLN A 5 42.22 35.06 12.88
N THR A 6 41.86 34.03 13.64
CA THR A 6 42.57 32.76 13.65
C THR A 6 42.36 32.00 12.34
N PRO A 7 43.26 31.06 11.96
CA PRO A 7 43.06 30.25 10.76
C PRO A 7 41.77 29.42 10.78
N LYS A 8 41.28 29.03 11.96
CA LYS A 8 39.99 28.33 12.08
C LYS A 8 38.83 29.25 11.71
N GLU A 9 38.76 30.44 12.32
CA GLU A 9 37.71 31.43 12.02
C GLU A 9 37.71 31.84 10.54
N LEU A 10 38.89 31.96 9.94
CA LEU A 10 39.02 32.22 8.50
C LEU A 10 38.47 31.06 7.66
N ASN A 11 38.75 29.80 8.01
CA ASN A 11 38.15 28.66 7.30
C ASN A 11 36.63 28.59 7.51
N ASP A 12 36.13 28.83 8.72
CA ASP A 12 34.69 28.82 9.03
C ASP A 12 33.95 29.92 8.24
N LEU A 13 34.55 31.11 8.10
CA LEU A 13 34.05 32.17 7.23
C LEU A 13 34.07 31.76 5.75
N GLY A 14 35.14 31.10 5.32
CA GLY A 14 35.23 30.55 3.97
C GLY A 14 34.09 29.56 3.68
N ASP A 15 33.84 28.62 4.60
CA ASP A 15 32.78 27.61 4.48
C ASP A 15 31.38 28.25 4.39
N LYS A 16 31.11 29.30 5.18
CA LYS A 16 29.84 30.03 5.08
C LYS A 16 29.58 30.54 3.67
N TYR A 17 30.56 31.20 3.05
CA TYR A 17 30.40 31.71 1.69
C TYR A 17 30.50 30.60 0.63
N PHE A 18 31.25 29.53 0.87
CA PHE A 18 31.37 28.43 -0.09
C PHE A 18 30.07 27.63 -0.21
N TYR A 19 29.41 27.36 0.93
CA TYR A 19 28.16 26.59 0.98
C TYR A 19 26.89 27.47 0.99
N GLY A 20 27.02 28.79 1.21
CA GLY A 20 25.87 29.69 1.35
C GLY A 20 25.12 29.50 2.67
N LEU A 21 25.84 29.18 3.75
CA LEU A 21 25.25 28.99 5.08
C LEU A 21 24.93 30.35 5.70
N ASP A 22 23.64 30.66 5.82
CA ASP A 22 23.13 31.94 6.34
C ASP A 22 23.64 33.17 5.57
N THR A 23 24.09 32.98 4.33
CA THR A 23 24.60 34.01 3.42
C THR A 23 24.44 33.58 1.97
N VAL A 24 24.54 34.52 1.03
CA VAL A 24 24.56 34.18 -0.40
C VAL A 24 25.89 33.50 -0.71
N LYS A 25 25.83 32.35 -1.39
CA LYS A 25 27.00 31.62 -1.87
C LYS A 25 27.92 32.54 -2.68
N ASN A 26 29.18 32.65 -2.28
CA ASN A 26 30.18 33.48 -2.93
C ASN A 26 31.56 32.79 -2.89
N ILE A 27 31.90 32.12 -4.00
CA ILE A 27 33.09 31.28 -4.09
C ILE A 27 34.40 32.11 -4.05
N GLU A 28 34.40 33.32 -4.62
CA GLU A 28 35.59 34.20 -4.62
C GLU A 28 35.87 34.77 -3.22
N LEU A 29 34.82 35.11 -2.49
CA LEU A 29 34.94 35.56 -1.12
C LEU A 29 35.37 34.40 -0.19
N ALA A 30 34.82 33.20 -0.40
CA ALA A 30 35.28 32.00 0.29
C ALA A 30 36.78 31.75 0.07
N PHE A 31 37.22 31.81 -1.19
CA PHE A 31 38.63 31.70 -1.56
C PHE A 31 39.50 32.72 -0.82
N THR A 32 39.07 33.98 -0.74
CA THR A 32 39.82 35.03 -0.04
C THR A 32 40.08 34.65 1.42
N TYR A 33 39.08 34.10 2.11
CA TYR A 33 39.24 33.67 3.50
C TYR A 33 40.10 32.41 3.64
N TYR A 34 39.87 31.39 2.80
CA TYR A 34 40.70 30.19 2.77
C TYR A 34 42.17 30.52 2.47
N LYS A 35 42.40 31.48 1.57
CA LYS A 35 43.74 31.95 1.19
C LYS A 35 44.44 32.64 2.35
N LYS A 36 43.74 33.51 3.09
CA LYS A 36 44.27 34.09 4.34
C LYS A 36 44.62 33.02 5.37
N ALA A 37 43.78 31.99 5.54
CA ALA A 37 44.10 30.87 6.42
C ALA A 37 45.34 30.10 5.94
N ALA A 38 45.45 29.84 4.63
CA ALA A 38 46.59 29.19 4.01
C ALA A 38 47.90 29.98 4.19
N ASP A 39 47.85 31.31 4.07
CA ASP A 39 49.00 32.20 4.24
C ASP A 39 49.50 32.21 5.70
N LEU A 40 48.66 31.83 6.66
CA LEU A 40 49.03 31.53 8.06
C LEU A 40 49.53 30.09 8.25
N ASN A 41 49.95 29.43 7.17
CA ASN A 41 50.45 28.06 7.13
C ASN A 41 49.47 27.00 7.70
N ASN A 42 48.16 27.23 7.51
CA ASN A 42 47.14 26.31 7.99
C ASN A 42 46.81 25.20 6.96
N PRO A 43 46.82 23.91 7.36
CA PRO A 43 46.55 22.80 6.44
C PRO A 43 45.16 22.80 5.83
N VAL A 44 44.13 23.18 6.60
CA VAL A 44 42.73 23.25 6.13
C VAL A 44 42.59 24.39 5.12
N GLY A 45 43.22 25.52 5.39
CA GLY A 45 43.29 26.65 4.44
C GLY A 45 43.92 26.24 3.12
N TYR A 46 45.10 25.59 3.14
CA TYR A 46 45.74 25.06 1.93
C TYR A 46 44.84 24.06 1.19
N PHE A 47 44.17 23.16 1.91
CA PHE A 47 43.24 22.19 1.31
C PHE A 47 42.04 22.86 0.64
N ASN A 48 41.41 23.83 1.31
CA ASN A 48 40.25 24.53 0.77
C ASN A 48 40.61 25.43 -0.43
N VAL A 49 41.79 26.05 -0.43
CA VAL A 49 42.33 26.71 -1.62
C VAL A 49 42.55 25.70 -2.76
N GLY A 50 43.09 24.52 -2.45
CA GLY A 50 43.21 23.43 -3.42
C GLY A 50 41.85 22.99 -3.99
N LYS A 51 40.80 22.89 -3.16
CA LYS A 51 39.43 22.60 -3.59
C LYS A 51 38.87 23.70 -4.51
N TYR A 52 39.10 24.97 -4.18
CA TYR A 52 38.70 26.07 -5.05
C TYR A 52 39.30 25.93 -6.46
N PHE A 53 40.61 25.65 -6.55
CA PHE A 53 41.25 25.45 -7.85
C PHE A 53 40.76 24.20 -8.58
N ILE A 54 40.36 23.13 -7.86
CA ILE A 54 39.69 21.98 -8.48
C ILE A 54 38.36 22.39 -9.12
N GLU A 55 37.55 23.20 -8.43
CA GLU A 55 36.26 23.70 -8.95
C GLU A 55 36.45 24.60 -10.18
N LYS A 56 37.58 25.32 -10.27
CA LYS A 56 37.97 26.11 -11.44
C LYS A 56 38.64 25.29 -12.56
N GLU A 57 38.81 23.98 -12.34
CA GLU A 57 39.55 23.08 -13.23
C GLU A 57 41.05 23.44 -13.40
N GLU A 58 41.58 24.27 -12.50
CA GLU A 58 42.99 24.69 -12.42
C GLU A 58 43.79 23.66 -11.60
N TYR A 59 43.88 22.45 -12.15
CA TYR A 59 44.33 21.29 -11.39
C TYR A 59 45.80 21.29 -10.99
N LYS A 60 46.68 22.06 -11.64
CA LYS A 60 48.10 22.11 -11.29
C LYS A 60 48.28 22.91 -10.01
N GLU A 61 47.69 24.09 -9.98
CA GLU A 61 47.58 25.00 -8.85
C GLU A 61 46.94 24.27 -7.66
N ALA A 62 45.83 23.57 -7.90
CA ALA A 62 45.21 22.74 -6.88
C ALA A 62 46.19 21.74 -6.24
N ILE A 63 46.98 21.04 -7.05
CA ILE A 63 47.93 20.05 -6.54
C ILE A 63 49.03 20.71 -5.73
N GLU A 64 49.54 21.89 -6.12
CA GLU A 64 50.54 22.61 -5.33
C GLU A 64 50.03 22.92 -3.91
N TYR A 65 48.80 23.41 -3.81
CA TYR A 65 48.16 23.71 -2.52
C TYR A 65 47.87 22.44 -1.71
N LEU A 66 47.37 21.38 -2.35
CA LEU A 66 47.15 20.09 -1.68
C LEU A 66 48.46 19.45 -1.21
N LEU A 67 49.57 19.62 -1.94
CA LEU A 67 50.89 19.15 -1.51
C LEU A 67 51.37 19.88 -0.24
N LYS A 68 51.15 21.20 -0.14
CA LYS A 68 51.43 21.97 1.08
C LYS A 68 50.62 21.48 2.28
N ALA A 69 49.31 21.25 2.08
CA ALA A 69 48.46 20.65 3.13
C ALA A 69 48.95 19.25 3.54
N LYS A 70 49.34 18.42 2.56
CA LYS A 70 49.89 17.07 2.75
C LYS A 70 51.21 17.09 3.51
N ASP A 71 52.08 18.06 3.29
CA ASP A 71 53.36 18.23 4.01
C ASP A 71 53.12 18.57 5.50
N LEU A 72 51.99 19.21 5.81
CA LEU A 72 51.48 19.43 7.17
C LEU A 72 50.65 18.24 7.72
N ARG A 73 50.77 17.07 7.10
CA ARG A 73 50.08 15.82 7.47
C ARG A 73 48.55 15.87 7.40
N TYR A 74 47.98 16.77 6.62
CA TYR A 74 46.53 16.80 6.42
C TYR A 74 46.08 15.64 5.52
N THR A 75 45.32 14.71 6.07
CA THR A 75 45.03 13.42 5.42
C THR A 75 43.99 13.54 4.31
N GLU A 76 43.02 14.45 4.42
CA GLU A 76 42.05 14.70 3.35
C GLU A 76 42.74 15.20 2.08
N ALA A 77 43.80 16.00 2.20
CA ALA A 77 44.62 16.38 1.05
C ALA A 77 45.33 15.19 0.41
N MET A 78 45.81 14.22 1.21
CA MET A 78 46.39 12.98 0.69
C MET A 78 45.34 12.15 -0.06
N VAL A 79 44.14 12.00 0.49
CA VAL A 79 43.03 11.31 -0.17
C VAL A 79 42.66 12.01 -1.47
N LYS A 80 42.56 13.34 -1.48
CA LYS A 80 42.22 14.09 -2.69
C LYS A 80 43.31 14.01 -3.75
N LEU A 81 44.58 14.13 -3.36
CA LEU A 81 45.73 13.89 -4.26
C LEU A 81 45.69 12.48 -4.85
N SER A 82 45.27 11.47 -4.08
CA SER A 82 45.10 10.11 -4.61
C SER A 82 44.07 10.05 -5.73
N GLU A 83 42.90 10.67 -5.52
CA GLU A 83 41.84 10.77 -6.53
C GLU A 83 42.31 11.51 -7.79
N MET A 84 43.01 12.64 -7.62
CA MET A 84 43.56 13.41 -8.75
C MET A 84 44.58 12.60 -9.55
N TYR A 85 45.53 11.93 -8.88
CA TYR A 85 46.50 11.08 -9.57
C TYR A 85 45.87 9.85 -10.23
N LEU A 86 44.82 9.27 -9.65
CA LEU A 86 44.10 8.14 -10.24
C LEU A 86 43.38 8.54 -11.53
N ASN A 87 42.74 9.72 -11.51
CA ASN A 87 41.95 10.24 -12.62
C ASN A 87 42.76 11.02 -13.65
N GLY A 88 43.99 11.44 -13.30
CA GLY A 88 44.86 12.21 -14.19
C GLY A 88 44.45 13.68 -14.27
N LEU A 89 43.99 14.25 -13.17
CA LEU A 89 43.68 15.67 -13.04
C LEU A 89 44.98 16.43 -12.76
N GLY A 90 45.32 17.42 -13.59
CA GLY A 90 46.56 18.23 -13.49
C GLY A 90 47.85 17.55 -13.97
N TYR A 91 47.93 16.22 -13.88
CA TYR A 91 49.02 15.40 -14.42
C TYR A 91 48.52 14.13 -15.09
N ARG A 92 49.39 13.42 -15.82
CA ARG A 92 49.08 12.09 -16.34
C ARG A 92 48.69 11.12 -15.22
N LYS A 93 47.69 10.28 -15.50
CA LYS A 93 47.23 9.20 -14.60
C LYS A 93 48.40 8.41 -14.02
N ASN A 94 48.46 8.30 -12.71
CA ASN A 94 49.52 7.60 -12.00
C ASN A 94 48.98 6.82 -10.80
N LYS A 95 48.62 5.56 -11.06
CA LYS A 95 48.09 4.64 -10.05
C LYS A 95 49.06 4.40 -8.88
N LYS A 96 50.37 4.40 -9.13
CA LYS A 96 51.40 4.20 -8.07
C LYS A 96 51.45 5.40 -7.11
N LYS A 97 51.43 6.63 -7.64
CA LYS A 97 51.35 7.85 -6.82
C LYS A 97 50.03 7.88 -6.04
N ALA A 98 48.91 7.55 -6.69
CA ALA A 98 47.61 7.48 -6.03
C ALA A 98 47.63 6.49 -4.85
N PHE A 99 48.14 5.28 -5.06
CA PHE A 99 48.29 4.28 -4.03
C PHE A 99 49.17 4.77 -2.87
N LYS A 100 50.31 5.41 -3.17
CA LYS A 100 51.22 5.94 -2.14
C LYS A 100 50.56 7.02 -1.29
N MET A 101 49.73 7.89 -1.86
CA MET A 101 49.01 8.91 -1.10
C MET A 101 48.01 8.28 -0.12
N LEU A 102 47.23 7.27 -0.53
CA LEU A 102 46.34 6.55 0.39
C LEU A 102 47.10 5.78 1.46
N GLN A 103 48.24 5.17 1.12
CA GLN A 103 49.08 4.50 2.11
C GLN A 103 49.60 5.50 3.17
N ASN A 104 49.99 6.70 2.74
CA ASN A 104 50.40 7.76 3.67
C ASN A 104 49.23 8.22 4.57
N ALA A 105 48.03 8.38 4.02
CA ALA A 105 46.83 8.73 4.80
C ALA A 105 46.49 7.66 5.85
N VAL A 106 46.53 6.38 5.47
CA VAL A 106 46.34 5.25 6.39
C VAL A 106 47.41 5.19 7.47
N ASN A 107 48.68 5.50 7.14
CA ASN A 107 49.77 5.56 8.12
C ASN A 107 49.63 6.72 9.10
N ALA A 108 48.92 7.78 8.69
CA ALA A 108 48.52 8.90 9.55
C ALA A 108 47.20 8.63 10.30
N SER A 109 46.72 7.37 10.31
CA SER A 109 45.52 6.91 11.01
C SER A 109 44.20 7.55 10.54
N ASP A 110 44.12 7.96 9.27
CA ASP A 110 42.86 8.41 8.67
C ASP A 110 41.88 7.23 8.52
N VAL A 111 40.80 7.28 9.30
CA VAL A 111 39.76 6.24 9.35
C VAL A 111 38.97 6.12 8.04
N PHE A 112 38.85 7.21 7.27
CA PHE A 112 38.18 7.22 5.96
C PHE A 112 39.10 6.72 4.84
N ALA A 113 40.41 6.80 5.01
CA ALA A 113 41.37 6.27 4.04
C ALA A 113 41.44 4.73 4.04
N PHE A 114 41.10 4.06 5.15
CA PHE A 114 41.16 2.60 5.27
C PHE A 114 40.39 1.89 4.16
N HIS A 115 39.10 2.18 3.97
CA HIS A 115 38.32 1.51 2.94
C HIS A 115 38.78 1.86 1.52
N LYS A 116 39.21 3.11 1.27
CA LYS A 116 39.73 3.51 -0.05
C LYS A 116 41.00 2.72 -0.40
N LEU A 117 41.94 2.59 0.53
CA LEU A 117 43.16 1.79 0.32
C LEU A 117 42.84 0.29 0.19
N GLY A 118 41.85 -0.21 0.96
CA GLY A 118 41.35 -1.57 0.85
C GLY A 118 40.87 -1.89 -0.57
N VAL A 119 40.11 -0.98 -1.19
CA VAL A 119 39.68 -1.11 -2.59
C VAL A 119 40.88 -1.15 -3.55
N PHE A 120 41.94 -0.37 -3.31
CA PHE A 120 43.14 -0.41 -4.14
C PHE A 120 43.83 -1.77 -4.08
N TYR A 121 43.98 -2.36 -2.88
CA TYR A 121 44.51 -3.71 -2.75
C TYR A 121 43.59 -4.77 -3.35
N LEU A 122 42.27 -4.65 -3.18
CA LEU A 122 41.28 -5.58 -3.75
C LEU A 122 41.32 -5.59 -5.28
N LYS A 123 41.47 -4.42 -5.91
CA LYS A 123 41.49 -4.24 -7.37
C LYS A 123 42.89 -4.25 -7.99
N GLY A 124 43.96 -4.21 -7.20
CA GLY A 124 45.35 -4.09 -7.69
C GLY A 124 45.66 -2.72 -8.32
N ILE A 125 45.10 -1.64 -7.78
CA ILE A 125 45.29 -0.28 -8.31
C ILE A 125 46.62 0.27 -7.78
N GLY A 126 47.65 0.30 -8.64
CA GLY A 126 48.96 0.84 -8.28
C GLY A 126 49.80 -0.06 -7.38
N CYS A 127 49.29 -1.26 -7.06
CA CYS A 127 49.91 -2.29 -6.24
C CYS A 127 49.53 -3.69 -6.75
N LYS A 128 50.17 -4.74 -6.21
CA LYS A 128 49.73 -6.12 -6.45
C LYS A 128 48.42 -6.37 -5.72
N LYS A 129 47.47 -7.05 -6.38
CA LYS A 129 46.19 -7.45 -5.78
C LYS A 129 46.43 -8.30 -4.52
N ASP A 130 45.80 -7.92 -3.41
CA ASP A 130 45.93 -8.58 -2.11
C ASP A 130 44.60 -8.51 -1.33
N GLU A 131 43.85 -9.63 -1.34
CA GLU A 131 42.53 -9.70 -0.69
C GLU A 131 42.65 -9.68 0.84
N LEU A 132 43.74 -10.21 1.42
CA LEU A 132 43.93 -10.26 2.87
C LEU A 132 44.24 -8.88 3.44
N LYS A 133 45.07 -8.09 2.74
CA LYS A 133 45.30 -6.68 3.12
C LYS A 133 44.05 -5.83 2.93
N ALA A 134 43.27 -6.09 1.87
CA ALA A 134 42.00 -5.43 1.69
C ALA A 134 41.05 -5.72 2.87
N ARG A 135 40.95 -6.98 3.30
CA ARG A 135 40.15 -7.38 4.46
C ARG A 135 40.59 -6.66 5.74
N ASP A 136 41.88 -6.67 6.09
CA ASP A 136 42.39 -5.97 7.28
C ASP A 136 41.99 -4.48 7.29
N LEU A 137 42.15 -3.80 6.16
CA LEU A 137 41.77 -2.40 6.03
C LEU A 137 40.25 -2.19 6.14
N PHE A 138 39.43 -3.05 5.54
CA PHE A 138 37.97 -2.97 5.70
C PHE A 138 37.53 -3.26 7.13
N GLU A 139 38.14 -4.23 7.82
CA GLU A 139 37.89 -4.50 9.24
C GLU A 139 38.23 -3.30 10.12
N ARG A 140 39.38 -2.64 9.89
CA ARG A 140 39.75 -1.41 10.59
C ARG A 140 38.74 -0.29 10.32
N SER A 141 38.33 -0.12 9.06
CA SER A 141 37.31 0.88 8.68
C SER A 141 35.95 0.61 9.34
N ALA A 142 35.51 -0.65 9.36
CA ALA A 142 34.27 -1.07 9.99
C ALA A 142 34.29 -0.91 11.52
N LYS A 143 35.42 -1.25 12.17
CA LYS A 143 35.65 -0.98 13.62
C LYS A 143 35.60 0.52 13.94
N SER A 144 36.06 1.37 13.02
CA SER A 144 35.91 2.83 13.09
C SER A 144 34.50 3.33 12.74
N LYS A 145 33.51 2.44 12.60
CA LYS A 145 32.10 2.75 12.31
C LYS A 145 31.85 3.46 10.97
N VAL A 146 32.78 3.34 10.01
CA VAL A 146 32.64 3.93 8.67
C VAL A 146 31.76 3.01 7.81
N ALA A 147 30.59 3.51 7.38
CA ALA A 147 29.58 2.72 6.68
C ALA A 147 30.11 2.07 5.39
N ARG A 148 30.86 2.82 4.58
CA ARG A 148 31.51 2.29 3.37
C ARG A 148 32.52 1.16 3.65
N GLY A 149 33.20 1.22 4.80
CA GLY A 149 34.09 0.16 5.27
C GLY A 149 33.32 -1.11 5.64
N MET A 150 32.20 -0.96 6.34
CA MET A 150 31.27 -2.05 6.66
C MET A 150 30.71 -2.70 5.39
N TYR A 151 30.26 -1.89 4.41
CA TYR A 151 29.81 -2.38 3.11
C TYR A 151 30.86 -3.25 2.42
N HIS A 152 32.08 -2.73 2.27
CA HIS A 152 33.15 -3.46 1.58
C HIS A 152 33.57 -4.74 2.32
N LEU A 153 33.54 -4.72 3.66
CA LEU A 153 33.81 -5.91 4.47
C LEU A 153 32.72 -6.97 4.25
N GLY A 154 31.45 -6.57 4.31
CA GLY A 154 30.31 -7.44 4.06
C GLY A 154 30.36 -8.04 2.65
N TRP A 155 30.56 -7.21 1.63
CA TRP A 155 30.73 -7.65 0.25
C TRP A 155 31.88 -8.65 0.09
N LEU A 156 33.02 -8.40 0.74
CA LEU A 156 34.19 -9.27 0.68
C LEU A 156 33.91 -10.64 1.30
N TYR A 157 33.19 -10.71 2.40
CA TYR A 157 32.79 -12.00 3.01
C TYR A 157 31.83 -12.82 2.15
N LEU A 158 30.99 -12.18 1.33
CA LEU A 158 30.08 -12.87 0.42
C LEU A 158 30.77 -13.32 -0.89
N ASN A 159 31.71 -12.53 -1.41
CA ASN A 159 32.16 -12.65 -2.81
C ASN A 159 33.64 -13.01 -3.00
N ALA A 160 34.51 -12.81 -2.01
CA ALA A 160 35.95 -13.00 -2.22
C ALA A 160 36.31 -14.45 -2.51
N LYS A 161 37.33 -14.64 -3.38
CA LYS A 161 37.77 -15.96 -3.82
C LYS A 161 38.84 -16.56 -2.91
N LYS A 162 39.77 -15.72 -2.42
CA LYS A 162 40.90 -16.17 -1.58
C LYS A 162 40.57 -16.16 -0.08
N ILE A 163 39.39 -15.70 0.27
CA ILE A 163 38.92 -15.61 1.65
C ILE A 163 37.77 -16.59 1.78
N LYS A 164 37.79 -17.40 2.84
CA LYS A 164 36.69 -18.32 3.13
C LYS A 164 35.41 -17.49 3.29
N LYS A 165 34.38 -17.85 2.53
CA LYS A 165 33.08 -17.17 2.58
C LYS A 165 32.49 -17.29 3.99
N ASP A 166 31.94 -16.19 4.45
CA ASP A 166 31.27 -16.08 5.75
C ASP A 166 29.98 -15.28 5.54
N TYR A 167 28.91 -15.99 5.20
CA TYR A 167 27.66 -15.33 4.82
C TYR A 167 27.03 -14.59 5.99
N GLU A 168 27.12 -15.12 7.21
CA GLU A 168 26.54 -14.50 8.40
C GLU A 168 27.21 -13.16 8.69
N ASN A 169 28.55 -13.12 8.75
CA ASN A 169 29.26 -11.86 8.91
C ASN A 169 29.09 -10.93 7.70
N GLY A 170 28.94 -11.50 6.49
CA GLY A 170 28.65 -10.75 5.27
C GLY A 170 27.37 -9.93 5.38
N PHE A 171 26.25 -10.59 5.70
CA PHE A 171 24.96 -9.93 5.91
C PHE A 171 24.99 -9.00 7.13
N PHE A 172 25.63 -9.38 8.24
CA PHE A 172 25.77 -8.53 9.42
C PHE A 172 26.40 -7.17 9.11
N TRP A 173 27.53 -7.15 8.38
CA TRP A 173 28.20 -5.89 8.06
C TRP A 173 27.48 -5.06 7.00
N LEU A 174 26.81 -5.71 6.03
CA LEU A 174 25.95 -5.00 5.08
C LEU A 174 24.78 -4.34 5.79
N ASP A 175 24.14 -5.03 6.74
CA ASP A 175 23.02 -4.51 7.51
C ASP A 175 23.44 -3.28 8.34
N LYS A 176 24.59 -3.38 9.05
CA LYS A 176 25.16 -2.23 9.79
C LYS A 176 25.53 -1.05 8.89
N ALA A 177 25.92 -1.29 7.64
CA ALA A 177 26.16 -0.24 6.66
C ALA A 177 24.85 0.40 6.18
N ALA A 178 23.81 -0.41 5.92
CA ALA A 178 22.49 0.04 5.51
C ALA A 178 21.78 0.87 6.58
N GLU A 179 21.86 0.48 7.86
CA GLU A 179 21.38 1.27 9.01
C GLU A 179 22.01 2.68 9.07
N LYS A 180 23.19 2.85 8.47
CA LYS A 180 23.91 4.13 8.35
C LYS A 180 23.68 4.84 7.01
N ALA A 181 22.64 4.44 6.28
CA ALA A 181 22.28 5.00 4.98
C ALA A 181 23.36 4.85 3.89
N ASP A 182 24.23 3.82 3.96
CA ASP A 182 25.12 3.50 2.83
C ASP A 182 24.30 2.92 1.67
N LEU A 183 24.19 3.69 0.59
CA LEU A 183 23.32 3.37 -0.56
C LEU A 183 23.73 2.06 -1.25
N GLU A 184 25.03 1.80 -1.35
CA GLU A 184 25.56 0.58 -1.97
C GLU A 184 25.25 -0.65 -1.11
N ALA A 185 25.29 -0.54 0.21
CA ALA A 185 24.85 -1.61 1.09
C ALA A 185 23.34 -1.86 0.98
N ILE A 186 22.52 -0.81 1.01
CA ILE A 186 21.06 -0.90 0.88
C ILE A 186 20.70 -1.58 -0.45
N ASN A 187 21.19 -1.06 -1.58
CA ASN A 187 20.89 -1.60 -2.90
C ASN A 187 21.37 -3.06 -3.04
N TYR A 188 22.54 -3.37 -2.48
CA TYR A 188 23.06 -4.73 -2.54
C TYR A 188 22.24 -5.70 -1.70
N LEU A 189 21.75 -5.28 -0.53
CA LEU A 189 20.83 -6.09 0.27
C LEU A 189 19.50 -6.31 -0.46
N ILE A 190 18.90 -5.27 -1.03
CA ILE A 190 17.70 -5.39 -1.87
C ILE A 190 17.93 -6.44 -2.97
N GLU A 191 19.04 -6.36 -3.70
CA GLU A 191 19.39 -7.34 -4.74
C GLU A 191 19.53 -8.77 -4.18
N LEU A 192 20.20 -8.94 -3.03
CA LEU A 192 20.42 -10.26 -2.42
C LEU A 192 19.12 -10.93 -1.96
N TYR A 193 18.16 -10.15 -1.46
CA TYR A 193 16.84 -10.63 -1.06
C TYR A 193 15.94 -10.89 -2.28
N HIS A 194 15.92 -9.98 -3.25
CA HIS A 194 15.16 -10.13 -4.49
C HIS A 194 15.57 -11.39 -5.27
N ASN A 195 16.89 -11.59 -5.45
CA ASN A 195 17.43 -12.73 -6.19
C ASN A 195 17.58 -14.01 -5.35
N SER A 196 17.14 -14.01 -4.09
CA SER A 196 17.22 -15.17 -3.19
C SER A 196 18.64 -15.77 -3.10
N HIS A 197 19.61 -14.98 -2.64
CA HIS A 197 21.01 -15.41 -2.49
C HIS A 197 21.14 -16.81 -1.84
N PRO A 198 22.11 -17.68 -2.23
CA PRO A 198 22.20 -19.06 -1.74
C PRO A 198 22.11 -19.26 -0.21
N TYR A 199 22.60 -18.29 0.56
CA TYR A 199 22.48 -18.29 2.03
C TYR A 199 21.02 -18.22 2.53
N LEU A 200 20.14 -17.59 1.77
CA LEU A 200 18.74 -17.34 2.11
C LEU A 200 17.79 -18.43 1.59
N LYS A 201 18.26 -19.45 0.86
CA LYS A 201 17.42 -20.48 0.22
C LYS A 201 16.48 -21.26 1.15
N LYS A 202 16.79 -21.32 2.45
CA LYS A 202 15.94 -21.99 3.45
C LYS A 202 14.86 -21.08 4.04
N LYS A 203 14.87 -19.79 3.71
CA LYS A 203 13.88 -18.82 4.18
C LYS A 203 12.63 -18.88 3.31
N SER A 204 11.48 -18.53 3.89
CA SER A 204 10.23 -18.43 3.14
C SER A 204 10.27 -17.27 2.16
N LEU A 205 9.50 -17.35 1.07
CA LEU A 205 9.33 -16.24 0.13
C LEU A 205 8.86 -14.97 0.83
N LEU A 206 7.90 -15.11 1.77
CA LEU A 206 7.38 -14.00 2.57
C LEU A 206 8.48 -13.28 3.36
N TYR A 207 9.39 -14.03 4.01
CA TYR A 207 10.52 -13.43 4.72
C TYR A 207 11.45 -12.64 3.78
N LEU A 208 11.65 -13.13 2.54
CA LEU A 208 12.48 -12.43 1.58
C LEU A 208 11.85 -11.11 1.14
N GLN A 209 10.54 -11.12 0.88
CA GLN A 209 9.77 -9.92 0.52
C GLN A 209 9.72 -8.91 1.68
N GLU A 210 9.53 -9.37 2.91
CA GLU A 210 9.58 -8.54 4.13
C GLU A 210 10.93 -7.80 4.26
N MET A 211 12.03 -8.52 4.07
CA MET A 211 13.37 -7.93 4.18
C MET A 211 13.71 -7.03 2.99
N GLU A 212 13.33 -7.40 1.76
CA GLU A 212 13.45 -6.54 0.58
C GLU A 212 12.70 -5.21 0.79
N PHE A 213 11.48 -5.27 1.33
CA PHE A 213 10.69 -4.11 1.67
C PHE A 213 11.35 -3.27 2.77
N TYR A 214 11.87 -3.89 3.83
CA TYR A 214 12.60 -3.19 4.90
C TYR A 214 13.78 -2.36 4.36
N TYR A 215 14.61 -2.94 3.49
CA TYR A 215 15.73 -2.21 2.90
C TYR A 215 15.26 -1.16 1.87
N THR A 216 14.15 -1.41 1.17
CA THR A 216 13.51 -0.40 0.31
C THR A 216 12.99 0.79 1.14
N GLU A 217 12.45 0.56 2.35
CA GLU A 217 12.05 1.62 3.29
C GLU A 217 13.27 2.43 3.77
N LEU A 218 14.41 1.78 4.05
CA LEU A 218 15.65 2.49 4.34
C LEU A 218 16.14 3.32 3.15
N LEU A 219 16.02 2.80 1.91
CA LEU A 219 16.35 3.54 0.69
C LEU A 219 15.45 4.77 0.52
N ALA A 220 14.15 4.64 0.78
CA ALA A 220 13.18 5.74 0.71
C ALA A 220 13.56 6.90 1.66
N LYS A 221 14.06 6.60 2.87
CA LYS A 221 14.56 7.60 3.84
C LYS A 221 15.75 8.41 3.33
N THR A 222 16.41 7.97 2.27
CA THR A 222 17.50 8.72 1.60
C THR A 222 16.99 9.65 0.49
N MET A 223 15.67 9.86 0.39
CA MET A 223 14.99 10.60 -0.68
C MET A 223 15.16 9.96 -2.07
N ASN A 224 15.33 8.63 -2.11
CA ASN A 224 15.28 7.90 -3.37
C ASN A 224 13.83 7.86 -3.88
N GLU A 225 13.59 8.50 -5.02
CA GLU A 225 12.24 8.69 -5.59
C GLU A 225 11.50 7.37 -5.84
N GLU A 226 12.14 6.40 -6.49
CA GLU A 226 11.52 5.11 -6.81
C GLU A 226 11.13 4.34 -5.53
N ALA A 227 11.99 4.35 -4.52
CA ALA A 227 11.72 3.74 -3.24
C ALA A 227 10.58 4.45 -2.49
N LEU A 228 10.54 5.78 -2.50
CA LEU A 228 9.45 6.56 -1.92
C LEU A 228 8.09 6.19 -2.54
N ILE A 229 8.03 6.06 -3.86
CA ILE A 229 6.81 5.66 -4.58
C ILE A 229 6.39 4.25 -4.13
N LYS A 230 7.32 3.28 -4.21
CA LYS A 230 7.02 1.87 -3.85
C LYS A 230 6.53 1.75 -2.41
N VAL A 231 7.22 2.37 -1.46
CA VAL A 231 6.91 2.28 -0.03
C VAL A 231 5.62 3.04 0.30
N GLY A 232 5.42 4.22 -0.28
CA GLY A 232 4.21 5.02 -0.11
C GLY A 232 2.95 4.23 -0.51
N PHE A 233 2.95 3.64 -1.71
CA PHE A 233 1.81 2.85 -2.18
C PHE A 233 1.67 1.50 -1.45
N ALA A 234 2.77 0.85 -1.07
CA ALA A 234 2.70 -0.38 -0.27
C ALA A 234 2.01 -0.15 1.09
N TYR A 235 2.28 0.98 1.76
CA TYR A 235 1.55 1.35 2.97
C TYR A 235 0.12 1.83 2.70
N TYR A 236 -0.14 2.43 1.55
CA TYR A 236 -1.46 2.91 1.19
C TYR A 236 -2.44 1.79 0.87
N GLU A 237 -2.02 0.81 0.06
CA GLU A 237 -2.84 -0.30 -0.41
C GLU A 237 -2.78 -1.51 0.53
N GLY A 238 -1.64 -1.68 1.21
CA GLY A 238 -1.33 -2.89 1.96
C GLY A 238 -0.98 -4.06 1.04
N ASN A 239 -0.33 -5.07 1.61
CA ASN A 239 -0.06 -6.36 0.97
C ASN A 239 0.13 -7.44 2.06
N GLU A 240 0.51 -8.66 1.68
CA GLU A 240 0.65 -9.80 2.59
C GLU A 240 1.60 -9.54 3.78
N PHE A 241 2.65 -8.75 3.56
CA PHE A 241 3.69 -8.44 4.56
C PHE A 241 3.68 -6.98 5.05
N THR A 242 2.91 -6.11 4.41
CA THR A 242 2.81 -4.69 4.76
C THR A 242 1.37 -4.35 5.07
N LYS A 243 1.06 -4.11 6.35
CA LYS A 243 -0.28 -3.66 6.73
C LYS A 243 -0.52 -2.23 6.24
N ILE A 244 -1.79 -1.94 5.89
CA ILE A 244 -2.24 -0.59 5.57
C ILE A 244 -1.87 0.36 6.70
N ASN A 245 -1.19 1.45 6.36
CA ASN A 245 -0.83 2.54 7.25
C ASN A 245 -0.83 3.86 6.49
N TYR A 246 -1.98 4.53 6.50
CA TYR A 246 -2.18 5.76 5.74
C TYR A 246 -1.30 6.92 6.24
N GLU A 247 -0.99 7.00 7.53
CA GLU A 247 -0.11 8.05 8.07
C GLU A 247 1.31 7.94 7.48
N LYS A 248 1.88 6.72 7.48
CA LYS A 248 3.18 6.46 6.84
C LYS A 248 3.13 6.74 5.34
N ALA A 249 2.10 6.25 4.65
CA ALA A 249 1.93 6.48 3.22
C ALA A 249 1.91 7.99 2.89
N ASN A 250 1.12 8.77 3.63
CA ASN A 250 1.04 10.21 3.48
C ASN A 250 2.36 10.91 3.81
N GLY A 251 3.15 10.40 4.76
CA GLY A 251 4.52 10.85 5.00
C GLY A 251 5.40 10.76 3.75
N TYR A 252 5.43 9.58 3.12
CA TYR A 252 6.20 9.35 1.90
C TYR A 252 5.67 10.13 0.69
N PHE A 253 4.34 10.29 0.55
CA PHE A 253 3.77 11.14 -0.49
C PHE A 253 4.11 12.63 -0.30
N ASN A 254 4.20 13.11 0.95
CA ASN A 254 4.67 14.46 1.23
C ASN A 254 6.15 14.63 0.88
N ASP A 255 7.00 13.63 1.12
CA ASP A 255 8.40 13.65 0.68
C ASP A 255 8.51 13.70 -0.85
N LEU A 256 7.66 12.98 -1.57
CA LEU A 256 7.53 13.08 -3.02
C LEU A 256 7.04 14.48 -3.48
N LEU A 257 6.12 15.12 -2.74
CA LEU A 257 5.70 16.50 -3.04
C LEU A 257 6.83 17.51 -2.90
N LYS A 258 7.74 17.34 -1.92
CA LYS A 258 8.93 18.21 -1.79
C LYS A 258 9.84 18.13 -3.02
N MET A 259 9.76 17.03 -3.76
CA MET A 259 10.48 16.78 -5.01
C MET A 259 9.65 17.16 -6.26
N ASP A 260 8.48 17.76 -6.10
CA ASP A 260 7.51 18.05 -7.16
C ASP A 260 7.14 16.79 -8.00
N ASN A 261 7.03 15.64 -7.34
CA ASN A 261 6.76 14.37 -8.02
C ASN A 261 5.27 14.09 -8.22
N THR A 262 4.88 13.70 -9.45
CA THR A 262 3.50 13.38 -9.86
C THR A 262 2.83 12.33 -8.97
N MET A 263 3.56 11.32 -8.49
CA MET A 263 2.99 10.25 -7.64
C MET A 263 2.69 10.74 -6.22
N GLY A 264 3.40 11.76 -5.71
CA GLY A 264 3.07 12.43 -4.45
C GLY A 264 1.70 13.13 -4.54
N TYR A 265 1.46 13.85 -5.65
CA TYR A 265 0.17 14.47 -5.93
C TYR A 265 -0.95 13.44 -6.09
N LEU A 266 -0.72 12.35 -6.83
CA LEU A 266 -1.70 11.27 -6.94
C LEU A 266 -2.03 10.69 -5.56
N GLY A 267 -1.02 10.27 -4.80
CA GLY A 267 -1.19 9.64 -3.50
C GLY A 267 -1.99 10.51 -2.53
N LEU A 268 -1.58 11.76 -2.32
CA LEU A 268 -2.28 12.69 -1.43
C LEU A 268 -3.64 13.12 -1.97
N GLY A 269 -3.79 13.24 -3.30
CA GLY A 269 -5.08 13.49 -3.92
C GLY A 269 -6.10 12.40 -3.59
N LEU A 270 -5.69 11.13 -3.66
CA LEU A 270 -6.52 10.00 -3.25
C LEU A 270 -6.72 9.95 -1.74
N SER A 271 -5.71 10.31 -0.93
CA SER A 271 -5.85 10.38 0.53
C SER A 271 -6.91 11.38 0.97
N TYR A 272 -6.90 12.60 0.41
CA TYR A 272 -7.92 13.61 0.67
C TYR A 272 -9.29 13.24 0.11
N LEU A 273 -9.34 12.53 -1.02
CA LEU A 273 -10.62 12.09 -1.60
C LEU A 273 -11.35 11.07 -0.73
N TYR A 274 -10.62 10.12 -0.14
CA TYR A 274 -11.18 8.99 0.60
C TYR A 274 -10.98 9.07 2.12
N GLY A 275 -10.49 10.19 2.65
CA GLY A 275 -10.24 10.36 4.10
C GLY A 275 -9.19 9.41 4.67
N ARG A 276 -8.20 9.01 3.86
CA ARG A 276 -7.22 7.98 4.22
C ARG A 276 -6.02 8.60 4.93
N GLY A 277 -6.05 8.56 6.26
CA GLY A 277 -4.99 9.11 7.13
C GLY A 277 -4.95 10.65 7.17
N VAL A 278 -5.97 11.30 6.62
CA VAL A 278 -6.23 12.74 6.65
C VAL A 278 -7.75 12.95 6.63
N GLU A 279 -8.23 14.10 7.10
CA GLU A 279 -9.64 14.47 6.90
C GLU A 279 -9.94 14.66 5.41
N GLU A 280 -11.17 14.35 5.01
CA GLU A 280 -11.62 14.54 3.64
C GLU A 280 -11.58 16.03 3.24
N ASP A 281 -10.91 16.33 2.12
CA ASP A 281 -10.81 17.68 1.58
C ASP A 281 -10.91 17.60 0.06
N TYR A 282 -12.14 17.62 -0.44
CA TYR A 282 -12.41 17.39 -1.86
C TYR A 282 -11.87 18.49 -2.78
N ILE A 283 -11.67 19.71 -2.24
CA ILE A 283 -11.07 20.81 -3.01
C ILE A 283 -9.60 20.50 -3.24
N LYS A 284 -8.83 20.19 -2.18
CA LYS A 284 -7.43 19.78 -2.30
C LYS A 284 -7.27 18.50 -3.10
N ALA A 285 -8.13 17.51 -2.88
CA ALA A 285 -8.13 16.27 -3.64
C ALA A 285 -8.19 16.55 -5.14
N LYS A 286 -9.17 17.38 -5.57
CA LYS A 286 -9.32 17.78 -6.97
C LYS A 286 -8.10 18.53 -7.49
N GLU A 287 -7.55 19.48 -6.74
CA GLU A 287 -6.36 20.23 -7.14
C GLU A 287 -5.15 19.32 -7.38
N TYR A 288 -4.85 18.43 -6.44
CA TYR A 288 -3.73 17.50 -6.57
C TYR A 288 -3.93 16.49 -7.70
N LEU A 289 -5.15 15.97 -7.85
CA LEU A 289 -5.47 15.05 -8.94
C LEU A 289 -5.41 15.73 -10.31
N LEU A 290 -5.78 17.02 -10.43
CA LEU A 290 -5.59 17.80 -11.66
C LEU A 290 -4.10 17.99 -11.99
N ILE A 291 -3.26 18.26 -10.99
CA ILE A 291 -1.80 18.35 -11.21
C ILE A 291 -1.28 16.99 -11.70
N ALA A 292 -1.69 15.89 -11.07
CA ALA A 292 -1.28 14.55 -11.50
C ALA A 292 -1.76 14.24 -12.93
N GLN A 293 -3.01 14.57 -13.25
CA GLN A 293 -3.62 14.37 -14.57
C GLN A 293 -2.93 15.19 -15.67
N THR A 294 -2.66 16.47 -15.42
CA THR A 294 -1.94 17.35 -16.38
C THR A 294 -0.52 16.87 -16.66
N ARG A 295 0.08 16.11 -15.74
CA ARG A 295 1.37 15.44 -15.91
C ARG A 295 1.27 14.02 -16.48
N GLY A 296 0.11 13.64 -17.04
CA GLY A 296 -0.10 12.38 -17.73
C GLY A 296 -0.46 11.19 -16.83
N ASN A 297 -0.80 11.41 -15.56
CA ASN A 297 -1.24 10.32 -14.70
C ASN A 297 -2.71 9.98 -14.95
N HIS A 298 -2.96 8.85 -15.61
CA HIS A 298 -4.32 8.44 -15.98
C HIS A 298 -5.14 7.88 -14.80
N LYS A 299 -4.51 7.33 -13.76
CA LYS A 299 -5.21 6.95 -12.52
C LYS A 299 -5.92 8.15 -11.89
N ALA A 300 -5.30 9.33 -11.95
CA ALA A 300 -5.92 10.56 -11.46
C ALA A 300 -7.22 10.92 -12.21
N MET A 301 -7.31 10.62 -13.51
CA MET A 301 -8.52 10.86 -14.30
C MET A 301 -9.69 10.03 -13.79
N ASN A 302 -9.47 8.77 -13.38
CA ASN A 302 -10.53 7.94 -12.81
C ASN A 302 -11.07 8.56 -11.50
N ALA A 303 -10.18 9.03 -10.61
CA ALA A 303 -10.58 9.70 -9.37
C ALA A 303 -11.29 11.05 -9.63
N LEU A 304 -10.83 11.84 -10.62
CA LEU A 304 -11.51 13.07 -11.05
C LEU A 304 -12.92 12.77 -11.59
N GLY A 305 -13.08 11.70 -12.37
CA GLY A 305 -14.39 11.26 -12.83
C GLY A 305 -15.34 10.96 -11.66
N GLU A 306 -14.83 10.34 -10.60
CA GLU A 306 -15.60 10.07 -9.38
C GLU A 306 -16.01 11.35 -8.65
N ILE A 307 -15.10 12.33 -8.53
CA ILE A 307 -15.39 13.65 -7.98
C ILE A 307 -16.59 14.30 -8.68
N TYR A 308 -16.60 14.34 -10.01
CA TYR A 308 -17.72 14.93 -10.76
C TYR A 308 -18.99 14.08 -10.73
N ARG A 309 -18.87 12.74 -10.68
CA ARG A 309 -20.03 11.85 -10.62
C ARG A 309 -20.77 11.97 -9.29
N LEU A 310 -20.05 12.11 -8.18
CA LEU A 310 -20.61 12.16 -6.84
C LEU A 310 -20.82 13.59 -6.33
N GLY A 311 -20.24 14.60 -6.97
CA GLY A 311 -20.34 16.00 -6.55
C GLY A 311 -19.44 16.33 -5.36
N TYR A 312 -18.29 15.68 -5.25
CA TYR A 312 -17.35 15.91 -4.15
C TYR A 312 -16.62 17.23 -4.33
N GLY A 313 -17.05 18.28 -3.61
CA GLY A 313 -16.48 19.63 -3.71
C GLY A 313 -16.73 20.31 -5.07
N VAL A 314 -17.66 19.79 -5.87
CA VAL A 314 -18.08 20.32 -7.16
C VAL A 314 -19.57 20.02 -7.39
N GLU A 315 -20.20 20.74 -8.31
CA GLU A 315 -21.54 20.34 -8.78
C GLU A 315 -21.47 18.99 -9.51
N ILE A 316 -22.50 18.16 -9.28
CA ILE A 316 -22.64 16.86 -9.95
C ILE A 316 -22.67 17.09 -11.47
N ASN A 317 -21.76 16.44 -12.18
CA ASN A 317 -21.67 16.51 -13.63
C ASN A 317 -21.30 15.15 -14.24
N TYR A 318 -22.33 14.39 -14.60
CA TYR A 318 -22.15 13.05 -15.15
C TYR A 318 -21.50 13.04 -16.54
N GLN A 319 -21.69 14.09 -17.34
CA GLN A 319 -21.06 14.18 -18.65
C GLN A 319 -19.55 14.38 -18.50
N ARG A 320 -19.13 15.27 -17.61
CA ARG A 320 -17.71 15.46 -17.31
C ARG A 320 -17.09 14.23 -16.66
N ALA A 321 -17.81 13.54 -15.80
CA ALA A 321 -17.38 12.26 -15.25
C ALA A 321 -17.14 11.21 -16.35
N LYS A 322 -18.10 11.09 -17.29
CA LYS A 322 -17.98 10.22 -18.47
C LYS A 322 -16.75 10.55 -19.30
N ASP A 323 -16.48 11.83 -19.55
CA ASP A 323 -15.34 12.26 -20.35
C ASP A 323 -14.00 11.85 -19.70
N TYR A 324 -13.85 12.06 -18.39
CA TYR A 324 -12.67 11.60 -17.64
C TYR A 324 -12.52 10.08 -17.65
N TYR A 325 -13.60 9.33 -17.40
CA TYR A 325 -13.52 7.87 -17.44
C TYR A 325 -13.19 7.35 -18.84
N PHE A 326 -13.72 7.98 -19.89
CA PHE A 326 -13.42 7.61 -21.27
C PHE A 326 -11.94 7.84 -21.61
N GLU A 327 -11.39 8.99 -21.22
CA GLU A 327 -9.97 9.30 -21.41
C GLU A 327 -9.06 8.35 -20.62
N ALA A 328 -9.41 8.04 -19.37
CA ALA A 328 -8.69 7.07 -18.55
C ALA A 328 -8.70 5.66 -19.20
N ALA A 329 -9.86 5.19 -19.64
CA ALA A 329 -10.03 3.89 -20.28
C ALA A 329 -9.25 3.75 -21.59
N LYS A 330 -9.14 4.85 -22.37
CA LYS A 330 -8.32 4.91 -23.59
C LYS A 330 -6.83 4.68 -23.28
N ASN A 331 -6.37 5.10 -22.11
CA ASN A 331 -5.00 4.94 -21.63
C ASN A 331 -4.82 3.71 -20.71
N ASN A 332 -5.65 2.68 -20.90
CA ASN A 332 -5.59 1.39 -20.20
C ASN A 332 -5.86 1.41 -18.68
N GLU A 333 -6.47 2.47 -18.15
CA GLU A 333 -7.05 2.42 -16.81
C GLU A 333 -8.37 1.64 -16.84
N THR A 334 -8.30 0.37 -16.51
CA THR A 334 -9.42 -0.56 -16.72
C THR A 334 -10.57 -0.35 -15.73
N ASP A 335 -10.32 0.21 -14.54
CA ASP A 335 -11.36 0.60 -13.58
C ASP A 335 -12.31 1.66 -14.16
N ALA A 336 -11.81 2.50 -15.07
CA ALA A 336 -12.63 3.50 -15.72
C ALA A 336 -13.68 2.88 -16.66
N LEU A 337 -13.41 1.70 -17.23
CA LEU A 337 -14.41 0.95 -18.01
C LEU A 337 -15.58 0.49 -17.13
N ILE A 338 -15.28 0.00 -15.92
CA ILE A 338 -16.31 -0.35 -14.93
C ILE A 338 -17.15 0.89 -14.63
N ASN A 339 -16.51 2.03 -14.35
CA ASN A 339 -17.20 3.27 -14.03
C ASN A 339 -18.08 3.79 -15.18
N LEU A 340 -17.62 3.70 -16.44
CA LEU A 340 -18.46 3.97 -17.62
C LEU A 340 -19.68 3.04 -17.66
N GLY A 341 -19.48 1.73 -17.45
CA GLY A 341 -20.56 0.76 -17.39
C GLY A 341 -21.58 1.10 -16.30
N LEU A 342 -21.11 1.56 -15.13
CA LEU A 342 -21.96 1.97 -14.02
C LEU A 342 -22.75 3.26 -14.30
N LEU A 343 -22.21 4.22 -15.05
CA LEU A 343 -22.98 5.40 -15.51
C LEU A 343 -24.16 4.97 -16.39
N HIS A 344 -23.95 4.01 -17.29
CA HIS A 344 -25.01 3.44 -18.13
C HIS A 344 -26.02 2.64 -17.30
N TYR A 345 -25.56 1.82 -16.35
CA TYR A 345 -26.43 1.01 -15.50
C TYR A 345 -27.37 1.85 -14.63
N ARG A 346 -26.85 2.95 -14.07
CA ARG A 346 -27.60 3.87 -13.20
C ARG A 346 -28.41 4.92 -13.95
N ASN A 347 -28.40 4.89 -15.28
CA ASN A 347 -29.08 5.87 -16.14
C ASN A 347 -28.66 7.33 -15.84
N GLN A 348 -27.37 7.56 -15.60
CA GLN A 348 -26.82 8.86 -15.19
C GLN A 348 -26.40 9.76 -16.36
N ILE A 349 -26.41 9.25 -17.59
CA ILE A 349 -25.99 9.98 -18.80
C ILE A 349 -27.02 9.82 -19.91
N GLN A 350 -27.07 10.79 -20.82
CA GLN A 350 -27.92 10.70 -22.00
C GLN A 350 -27.52 9.48 -22.87
N GLY A 351 -28.51 8.73 -23.35
CA GLY A 351 -28.28 7.51 -24.13
C GLY A 351 -27.81 6.32 -23.29
N ALA A 352 -27.93 6.39 -21.96
CA ALA A 352 -27.65 5.26 -21.09
C ALA A 352 -28.52 4.04 -21.46
N SER A 353 -27.93 2.85 -21.40
CA SER A 353 -28.64 1.61 -21.65
C SER A 353 -27.99 0.45 -20.92
N LYS A 354 -28.81 -0.50 -20.47
CA LYS A 354 -28.32 -1.71 -19.80
C LYS A 354 -27.39 -2.54 -20.70
N LYS A 355 -27.63 -2.53 -22.02
CA LYS A 355 -26.78 -3.23 -23.00
C LYS A 355 -25.37 -2.63 -23.05
N MET A 356 -25.26 -1.31 -23.08
CA MET A 356 -23.95 -0.63 -23.00
C MET A 356 -23.26 -0.91 -21.65
N ALA A 357 -24.02 -0.90 -20.54
CA ALA A 357 -23.47 -1.22 -19.23
C ALA A 357 -22.80 -2.61 -19.24
N PHE A 358 -23.49 -3.62 -19.78
CA PHE A 358 -22.95 -4.98 -19.91
C PHE A 358 -21.71 -5.05 -20.80
N GLN A 359 -21.74 -4.36 -21.95
CA GLN A 359 -20.59 -4.31 -22.88
C GLN A 359 -19.34 -3.70 -22.24
N TYR A 360 -19.48 -2.67 -21.40
CA TYR A 360 -18.35 -2.11 -20.67
C TYR A 360 -17.76 -3.09 -19.64
N MET A 361 -18.59 -3.89 -18.96
CA MET A 361 -18.10 -4.92 -18.05
C MET A 361 -17.34 -6.03 -18.79
N ILE A 362 -17.82 -6.43 -19.98
CA ILE A 362 -17.10 -7.35 -20.86
C ILE A 362 -15.76 -6.76 -21.29
N ALA A 363 -15.74 -5.50 -21.75
CA ALA A 363 -14.51 -4.84 -22.17
C ALA A 363 -13.51 -4.69 -21.01
N ALA A 364 -13.98 -4.40 -19.78
CA ALA A 364 -13.13 -4.34 -18.61
C ALA A 364 -12.48 -5.71 -18.31
N ASN A 365 -13.26 -6.79 -18.40
CA ASN A 365 -12.80 -8.16 -18.24
C ASN A 365 -11.78 -8.56 -19.33
N GLU A 366 -12.05 -8.25 -20.60
CA GLU A 366 -11.14 -8.51 -21.73
C GLU A 366 -9.80 -7.77 -21.59
N LYS A 367 -9.79 -6.60 -20.94
CA LYS A 367 -8.57 -5.86 -20.57
C LYS A 367 -7.92 -6.35 -19.26
N GLY A 368 -8.41 -7.44 -18.67
CA GLY A 368 -7.82 -8.06 -17.49
C GLY A 368 -8.25 -7.44 -16.16
N ASN A 369 -9.31 -6.63 -16.11
CA ASN A 369 -9.82 -6.12 -14.84
C ASN A 369 -10.60 -7.19 -14.08
N GLN A 370 -10.01 -7.67 -12.99
CA GLN A 370 -10.57 -8.74 -12.18
C GLN A 370 -11.87 -8.35 -11.46
N LEU A 371 -12.08 -7.06 -11.16
CA LEU A 371 -13.33 -6.58 -10.53
C LEU A 371 -14.53 -6.68 -11.48
N ALA A 372 -14.30 -6.77 -12.79
CA ALA A 372 -15.37 -6.95 -13.77
C ALA A 372 -16.16 -8.25 -13.55
N HIS A 373 -15.52 -9.31 -13.05
CA HIS A 373 -16.17 -10.60 -12.77
C HIS A 373 -17.32 -10.45 -11.77
N TYR A 374 -17.15 -9.65 -10.71
CA TYR A 374 -18.22 -9.37 -9.75
C TYR A 374 -19.44 -8.73 -10.42
N TRP A 375 -19.21 -7.72 -11.26
CA TRP A 375 -20.29 -7.03 -11.97
C TRP A 375 -20.95 -7.90 -13.04
N LEU A 376 -20.18 -8.70 -13.78
CA LEU A 376 -20.71 -9.68 -14.71
C LEU A 376 -21.58 -10.72 -14.00
N GLY A 377 -21.17 -11.19 -12.82
CA GLY A 377 -21.98 -12.07 -11.97
C GLY A 377 -23.36 -11.47 -11.67
N ILE A 378 -23.40 -10.22 -11.21
CA ILE A 378 -24.64 -9.49 -10.94
C ILE A 378 -25.48 -9.30 -12.21
N PHE A 379 -24.84 -9.04 -13.35
CA PHE A 379 -25.54 -8.73 -14.60
C PHE A 379 -26.16 -9.98 -15.21
N TYR A 380 -25.48 -11.13 -15.13
CA TYR A 380 -26.05 -12.43 -15.52
C TYR A 380 -27.13 -12.89 -14.55
N GLU A 381 -26.98 -12.69 -13.24
CA GLU A 381 -28.03 -13.00 -12.25
C GLU A 381 -29.32 -12.26 -12.57
N LYS A 382 -29.23 -10.95 -12.79
CA LYS A 382 -30.39 -10.05 -12.92
C LYS A 382 -30.86 -9.82 -14.35
N GLY A 383 -30.14 -10.32 -15.35
CA GLY A 383 -30.40 -10.02 -16.77
C GLY A 383 -30.22 -8.54 -17.13
N ILE A 384 -29.16 -7.91 -16.63
CA ILE A 384 -28.87 -6.49 -16.91
C ILE A 384 -28.16 -6.40 -18.27
N GLY A 385 -28.90 -6.06 -19.33
CA GLY A 385 -28.34 -5.89 -20.67
C GLY A 385 -28.07 -7.19 -21.42
N VAL A 386 -28.34 -8.32 -20.78
CA VAL A 386 -28.19 -9.69 -21.27
C VAL A 386 -29.38 -10.53 -20.77
N LYS A 387 -29.63 -11.70 -21.37
CA LYS A 387 -30.61 -12.64 -20.79
C LYS A 387 -30.06 -13.17 -19.45
N PRO A 388 -30.91 -13.32 -18.42
CA PRO A 388 -30.48 -13.93 -17.17
C PRO A 388 -29.87 -15.33 -17.39
N ASP A 389 -28.72 -15.59 -16.77
CA ASP A 389 -28.04 -16.88 -16.79
C ASP A 389 -27.37 -17.16 -15.45
N LEU A 390 -28.05 -17.97 -14.61
CA LEU A 390 -27.55 -18.31 -13.28
C LEU A 390 -26.25 -19.13 -13.30
N LYS A 391 -25.99 -19.92 -14.35
CA LYS A 391 -24.76 -20.72 -14.43
C LYS A 391 -23.57 -19.82 -14.69
N LEU A 392 -23.72 -18.87 -15.61
CA LEU A 392 -22.68 -17.86 -15.86
C LEU A 392 -22.50 -16.95 -14.65
N ALA A 393 -23.59 -16.52 -14.00
CA ALA A 393 -23.50 -15.72 -12.77
C ALA A 393 -22.64 -16.40 -11.69
N ILE A 394 -22.91 -17.68 -11.42
CA ILE A 394 -22.13 -18.51 -10.49
C ILE A 394 -20.66 -18.56 -10.91
N SER A 395 -20.37 -18.88 -12.18
CA SER A 395 -18.99 -18.99 -12.67
C SER A 395 -18.22 -17.68 -12.55
N GLU A 396 -18.88 -16.54 -12.80
CA GLU A 396 -18.25 -15.23 -12.68
C GLU A 396 -18.01 -14.83 -11.21
N PHE A 397 -18.91 -15.18 -10.28
CA PHE A 397 -18.63 -14.97 -8.85
C PHE A 397 -17.52 -15.88 -8.32
N GLU A 398 -17.42 -17.14 -8.77
CA GLU A 398 -16.31 -18.04 -8.43
C GLU A 398 -14.97 -17.40 -8.82
N LYS A 399 -14.83 -16.94 -10.07
CA LYS A 399 -13.63 -16.21 -10.53
C LYS A 399 -13.36 -14.96 -9.72
N ALA A 400 -14.40 -14.18 -9.39
CA ALA A 400 -14.24 -12.98 -8.58
C ALA A 400 -13.65 -13.32 -7.19
N ILE A 401 -14.06 -14.43 -6.57
CA ILE A 401 -13.52 -14.91 -5.29
C ILE A 401 -12.07 -15.37 -5.45
N GLU A 402 -11.73 -16.09 -6.53
CA GLU A 402 -10.36 -16.50 -6.84
C GLU A 402 -9.41 -15.30 -6.97
N PHE A 403 -9.90 -14.18 -7.50
CA PHE A 403 -9.17 -12.91 -7.56
C PHE A 403 -9.26 -12.05 -6.29
N GLY A 404 -9.78 -12.60 -5.17
CA GLY A 404 -9.80 -11.93 -3.87
C GLY A 404 -10.96 -10.96 -3.65
N ASN A 405 -12.00 -10.98 -4.48
CA ASN A 405 -13.19 -10.17 -4.25
C ASN A 405 -14.04 -10.76 -3.11
N GLU A 406 -13.86 -10.26 -1.90
CA GLU A 406 -14.62 -10.69 -0.72
C GLU A 406 -16.13 -10.45 -0.88
N GLY A 407 -16.53 -9.36 -1.55
CA GLY A 407 -17.93 -9.03 -1.88
C GLY A 407 -18.67 -10.15 -2.63
N ALA A 408 -17.94 -10.89 -3.48
CA ALA A 408 -18.49 -11.98 -4.27
C ALA A 408 -18.88 -13.19 -3.41
N LYS A 409 -18.23 -13.45 -2.27
CA LYS A 409 -18.51 -14.61 -1.40
C LYS A 409 -19.97 -14.66 -0.95
N TYR A 410 -20.51 -13.53 -0.47
CA TYR A 410 -21.91 -13.42 -0.08
C TYR A 410 -22.87 -13.66 -1.26
N LYS A 411 -22.59 -13.04 -2.41
CA LYS A 411 -23.44 -13.18 -3.61
C LYS A 411 -23.44 -14.59 -4.16
N TYR A 412 -22.26 -15.22 -4.19
CA TYR A 412 -22.11 -16.60 -4.59
C TYR A 412 -22.85 -17.55 -3.63
N ALA A 413 -22.67 -17.37 -2.31
CA ALA A 413 -23.36 -18.15 -1.30
C ALA A 413 -24.89 -18.03 -1.39
N GLN A 414 -25.41 -16.82 -1.65
CA GLN A 414 -26.82 -16.57 -1.89
C GLN A 414 -27.32 -17.38 -3.10
N LEU A 415 -26.65 -17.28 -4.24
CA LEU A 415 -27.05 -18.02 -5.45
C LEU A 415 -26.98 -19.53 -5.26
N LEU A 416 -25.92 -20.04 -4.60
CA LEU A 416 -25.82 -21.47 -4.30
C LEU A 416 -27.01 -21.93 -3.46
N TYR A 417 -27.39 -21.17 -2.43
CA TYR A 417 -28.54 -21.49 -1.59
C TYR A 417 -29.84 -21.54 -2.41
N GLU A 418 -30.10 -20.53 -3.25
CA GLU A 418 -31.27 -20.49 -4.12
C GLU A 418 -31.30 -21.63 -5.15
N THR A 419 -30.14 -22.06 -5.67
CA THR A 419 -30.08 -23.20 -6.60
C THR A 419 -30.40 -24.53 -5.93
N VAL A 420 -30.12 -24.65 -4.64
CA VAL A 420 -30.44 -25.84 -3.85
C VAL A 420 -31.95 -25.98 -3.70
N ASP A 421 -32.64 -24.90 -3.36
CA ASP A 421 -34.09 -24.92 -3.13
C ASP A 421 -34.88 -25.16 -4.42
N ASN A 422 -34.36 -24.72 -5.56
CA ASN A 422 -35.03 -24.82 -6.86
C ASN A 422 -34.76 -26.12 -7.62
N LYS A 423 -33.86 -27.00 -7.15
CA LYS A 423 -33.48 -28.23 -7.89
C LYS A 423 -33.65 -29.48 -7.04
N LYS A 424 -34.24 -30.52 -7.64
CA LYS A 424 -34.18 -31.87 -7.09
C LYS A 424 -32.73 -32.37 -7.16
N MET A 425 -32.10 -32.53 -6.01
CA MET A 425 -30.74 -33.05 -5.86
C MET A 425 -30.65 -34.05 -4.72
N SER A 426 -29.64 -34.93 -4.77
CA SER A 426 -29.42 -35.90 -3.69
C SER A 426 -28.98 -35.21 -2.39
N SER A 427 -29.34 -35.79 -1.25
CA SER A 427 -28.99 -35.24 0.07
C SER A 427 -27.48 -35.04 0.24
N LYS A 428 -26.66 -35.93 -0.32
CA LYS A 428 -25.19 -35.81 -0.30
C LYS A 428 -24.72 -34.56 -1.05
N LYS A 429 -25.28 -34.27 -2.23
CA LYS A 429 -24.92 -33.09 -3.02
C LYS A 429 -25.41 -31.80 -2.35
N LYS A 430 -26.64 -31.82 -1.82
CA LYS A 430 -27.22 -30.72 -1.04
C LYS A 430 -26.32 -30.36 0.15
N ASN A 431 -25.92 -31.37 0.93
CA ASN A 431 -25.03 -31.18 2.07
C ASN A 431 -23.68 -30.60 1.68
N SER A 432 -23.08 -31.06 0.58
CA SER A 432 -21.80 -30.52 0.08
C SER A 432 -21.87 -29.03 -0.24
N ILE A 433 -22.96 -28.60 -0.88
CA ILE A 433 -23.18 -27.17 -1.21
C ILE A 433 -23.41 -26.37 0.07
N TYR A 434 -24.13 -26.91 1.05
CA TYR A 434 -24.33 -26.24 2.34
C TYR A 434 -23.04 -26.07 3.15
N ILE A 435 -22.12 -27.04 3.12
CA ILE A 435 -20.80 -26.86 3.73
C ILE A 435 -20.06 -25.70 3.06
N GLN A 436 -20.07 -25.66 1.72
CA GLN A 436 -19.44 -24.58 0.95
C GLN A 436 -20.04 -23.20 1.29
N ILE A 437 -21.37 -23.08 1.34
CA ILE A 437 -22.07 -21.85 1.73
C ILE A 437 -21.66 -21.42 3.13
N LYS A 438 -21.62 -22.35 4.10
CA LYS A 438 -21.20 -22.05 5.47
C LYS A 438 -19.79 -21.45 5.49
N ASP A 439 -18.83 -22.07 4.81
CA ASP A 439 -17.44 -21.61 4.78
C ASP A 439 -17.34 -20.20 4.17
N LEU A 440 -17.97 -19.97 3.02
CA LEU A 440 -18.01 -18.66 2.36
C LEU A 440 -18.59 -17.55 3.25
N LEU A 441 -19.70 -17.81 3.93
CA LEU A 441 -20.37 -16.82 4.78
C LEU A 441 -19.58 -16.54 6.05
N VAL A 442 -18.95 -17.54 6.66
CA VAL A 442 -18.09 -17.36 7.85
C VAL A 442 -16.85 -16.54 7.50
N GLU A 443 -16.19 -16.83 6.37
CA GLU A 443 -15.09 -16.01 5.87
C GLU A 443 -15.53 -14.56 5.61
N TYR A 444 -16.68 -14.38 4.95
CA TYR A 444 -17.22 -13.06 4.63
C TYR A 444 -17.47 -12.20 5.87
N ILE A 445 -18.05 -12.79 6.92
CA ILE A 445 -18.34 -12.09 8.19
C ILE A 445 -17.05 -11.63 8.88
N ASN A 446 -15.99 -12.42 8.80
CA ASN A 446 -14.71 -12.14 9.46
C ASN A 446 -13.79 -11.21 8.66
N SER A 447 -14.16 -10.84 7.43
CA SER A 447 -13.38 -9.93 6.59
C SER A 447 -13.53 -8.46 7.03
N VAL A 448 -12.43 -7.72 6.99
CA VAL A 448 -12.31 -6.34 7.52
C VAL A 448 -13.04 -5.31 6.63
N ASN A 449 -13.12 -5.57 5.32
CA ASN A 449 -13.62 -4.61 4.31
C ASN A 449 -14.90 -5.08 3.60
N THR A 450 -15.82 -5.73 4.32
CA THR A 450 -17.10 -6.20 3.76
C THR A 450 -18.29 -5.42 4.28
N SER A 451 -19.34 -5.30 3.44
CA SER A 451 -20.56 -4.56 3.78
C SER A 451 -21.22 -5.11 5.06
N GLU A 452 -21.35 -4.26 6.09
CA GLU A 452 -22.02 -4.63 7.35
C GLU A 452 -23.44 -5.12 7.13
N ILE A 453 -24.18 -4.50 6.20
CA ILE A 453 -25.52 -4.95 5.82
C ILE A 453 -25.46 -6.41 5.35
N ASN A 454 -24.57 -6.74 4.42
CA ASN A 454 -24.43 -8.11 3.93
C ASN A 454 -23.88 -9.07 5.00
N LYS A 455 -23.10 -8.61 5.98
CA LYS A 455 -22.69 -9.45 7.13
C LYS A 455 -23.90 -9.85 7.96
N ILE A 456 -24.81 -8.91 8.22
CA ILE A 456 -26.08 -9.19 8.92
C ILE A 456 -26.91 -10.21 8.13
N TYR A 457 -27.04 -10.04 6.81
CA TYR A 457 -27.72 -11.02 5.96
C TYR A 457 -27.01 -12.39 5.96
N SER A 458 -25.68 -12.41 5.97
CA SER A 458 -24.89 -13.64 6.07
C SER A 458 -25.14 -14.37 7.38
N MET A 459 -25.22 -13.66 8.50
CA MET A 459 -25.60 -14.24 9.80
C MET A 459 -27.00 -14.84 9.75
N TYR A 460 -27.99 -14.11 9.21
CA TYR A 460 -29.33 -14.64 9.04
C TYR A 460 -29.37 -15.90 8.16
N MET A 461 -28.62 -15.90 7.05
CA MET A 461 -28.50 -17.07 6.17
C MET A 461 -27.84 -18.26 6.86
N LEU A 462 -26.79 -18.04 7.66
CA LEU A 462 -26.19 -19.10 8.48
C LEU A 462 -27.21 -19.65 9.49
N GLY A 463 -28.02 -18.79 10.10
CA GLY A 463 -29.15 -19.19 10.94
C GLY A 463 -30.11 -20.15 10.23
N ASN A 464 -30.54 -19.81 9.01
CA ASN A 464 -31.38 -20.67 8.16
C ASN A 464 -30.67 -21.98 7.83
N LEU A 465 -29.42 -21.90 7.39
CA LEU A 465 -28.60 -23.05 6.98
C LEU A 465 -28.42 -24.08 8.12
N PHE A 466 -28.10 -23.63 9.33
CA PHE A 466 -27.94 -24.51 10.50
C PHE A 466 -29.25 -25.10 11.01
N LYS A 467 -30.40 -24.59 10.55
CA LYS A 467 -31.74 -25.14 10.82
C LYS A 467 -32.15 -26.21 9.80
N GLU A 468 -31.52 -26.25 8.63
CA GLU A 468 -31.87 -27.18 7.55
C GLU A 468 -31.67 -28.65 7.94
N GLU A 469 -32.74 -29.44 7.88
CA GLU A 469 -32.70 -30.87 8.25
C GLU A 469 -31.72 -31.68 7.40
N SER A 470 -31.56 -31.30 6.13
CA SER A 470 -30.63 -31.97 5.21
C SER A 470 -29.17 -31.59 5.40
N PHE A 471 -28.86 -30.62 6.28
CA PHE A 471 -27.49 -30.22 6.55
C PHE A 471 -26.87 -31.11 7.63
N SER A 472 -25.76 -31.77 7.33
CA SER A 472 -25.10 -32.71 8.24
C SER A 472 -24.56 -32.04 9.51
N LEU A 473 -24.37 -30.72 9.48
CA LEU A 473 -23.94 -29.92 10.62
C LEU A 473 -25.11 -29.16 11.27
N LYS A 474 -26.36 -29.58 11.03
CA LYS A 474 -27.54 -28.99 11.65
C LYS A 474 -27.35 -28.86 13.17
N SER A 475 -27.67 -27.68 13.69
CA SER A 475 -27.65 -27.42 15.13
C SER A 475 -28.58 -26.28 15.48
N ASP A 476 -29.65 -26.57 16.20
CA ASP A 476 -30.61 -25.55 16.65
C ASP A 476 -29.94 -24.50 17.55
N LYS A 477 -28.93 -24.90 18.33
CA LYS A 477 -28.14 -23.98 19.17
C LYS A 477 -27.33 -22.99 18.31
N ILE A 478 -26.66 -23.47 17.26
CA ILE A 478 -25.87 -22.61 16.36
C ILE A 478 -26.80 -21.75 15.49
N SER A 479 -27.91 -22.32 15.03
CA SER A 479 -28.95 -21.60 14.30
C SER A 479 -29.48 -20.42 15.12
N ARG A 480 -29.87 -20.67 16.38
CA ARG A 480 -30.29 -19.64 17.33
C ARG A 480 -29.22 -18.57 17.52
N TYR A 481 -27.96 -18.96 17.73
CA TYR A 481 -26.85 -18.02 17.90
C TYR A 481 -26.74 -17.02 16.74
N TYR A 482 -26.78 -17.50 15.49
CA TYR A 482 -26.71 -16.62 14.34
C TYR A 482 -27.94 -15.74 14.15
N TYR A 483 -29.14 -16.24 14.47
CA TYR A 483 -30.33 -15.39 14.51
C TYR A 483 -30.24 -14.31 15.58
N GLU A 484 -29.74 -14.61 16.78
CA GLU A 484 -29.53 -13.62 17.84
C GLU A 484 -28.53 -12.54 17.41
N LEU A 485 -27.42 -12.92 16.78
CA LEU A 485 -26.46 -11.95 16.22
C LEU A 485 -27.11 -11.03 15.19
N ALA A 486 -27.85 -11.58 14.22
CA ALA A 486 -28.52 -10.78 13.20
C ALA A 486 -29.63 -9.90 13.81
N ALA A 487 -30.42 -10.42 14.74
CA ALA A 487 -31.48 -9.70 15.44
C ALA A 487 -30.92 -8.55 16.28
N SER A 488 -29.80 -8.74 16.98
CA SER A 488 -29.12 -7.68 17.74
C SER A 488 -28.67 -6.49 16.86
N LYS A 489 -28.58 -6.72 15.54
CA LYS A 489 -28.27 -5.71 14.51
C LYS A 489 -29.51 -5.30 13.71
N ASN A 490 -30.71 -5.40 14.31
CA ASN A 490 -31.99 -4.96 13.74
C ASN A 490 -32.46 -5.72 12.48
N HIS A 491 -32.06 -6.98 12.31
CA HIS A 491 -32.55 -7.79 11.19
C HIS A 491 -33.96 -8.36 11.47
N ALA A 492 -34.99 -7.75 10.88
CA ALA A 492 -36.39 -8.07 11.14
C ALA A 492 -36.73 -9.57 10.97
N LYS A 493 -36.27 -10.22 9.89
CA LYS A 493 -36.54 -11.66 9.71
C LYS A 493 -35.88 -12.54 10.77
N ALA A 494 -34.71 -12.14 11.26
CA ALA A 494 -34.03 -12.89 12.32
C ALA A 494 -34.79 -12.76 13.64
N MET A 495 -35.32 -11.58 13.94
CA MET A 495 -36.21 -11.35 15.09
C MET A 495 -37.49 -12.19 15.00
N VAL A 496 -38.10 -12.32 13.81
CA VAL A 496 -39.25 -13.23 13.61
C VAL A 496 -38.86 -14.69 13.88
N ARG A 497 -37.68 -15.14 13.42
CA ARG A 497 -37.18 -16.48 13.77
C ARG A 497 -36.97 -16.64 15.27
N MET A 498 -36.44 -15.62 15.96
CA MET A 498 -36.30 -15.60 17.42
C MET A 498 -37.65 -15.68 18.14
N PHE A 499 -38.68 -14.96 17.66
CA PHE A 499 -40.05 -15.10 18.17
C PHE A 499 -40.49 -16.56 18.15
N PHE A 500 -40.39 -17.25 17.00
CA PHE A 500 -40.81 -18.65 16.90
C PHE A 500 -39.98 -19.62 17.75
N ILE A 501 -38.71 -19.33 18.01
CA ILE A 501 -37.84 -20.14 18.87
C ILE A 501 -38.22 -19.97 20.34
N LEU A 502 -38.62 -18.76 20.75
CA LEU A 502 -38.83 -18.40 22.15
C LEU A 502 -40.29 -18.44 22.59
N LYS A 503 -41.27 -18.37 21.67
CA LYS A 503 -42.70 -18.16 21.98
C LYS A 503 -43.27 -19.10 23.05
N ASP A 504 -42.81 -20.36 23.09
CA ASP A 504 -43.33 -21.36 24.04
C ASP A 504 -42.58 -21.38 25.38
N LYS A 505 -41.38 -20.79 25.45
CA LYS A 505 -40.51 -20.81 26.64
C LYS A 505 -40.43 -19.45 27.34
N GLU A 506 -40.33 -18.38 26.56
CA GLU A 506 -40.10 -17.01 27.01
C GLU A 506 -41.01 -16.05 26.21
N PRO A 507 -42.35 -16.14 26.35
CA PRO A 507 -43.31 -15.48 25.47
C PRO A 507 -43.18 -13.95 25.45
N LYS A 508 -42.89 -13.33 26.59
CA LYS A 508 -42.65 -11.88 26.68
C LYS A 508 -41.43 -11.43 25.87
N GLN A 509 -40.33 -12.18 25.97
CA GLN A 509 -39.12 -11.88 25.21
C GLN A 509 -39.33 -12.13 23.71
N ALA A 510 -40.03 -13.21 23.36
CA ALA A 510 -40.43 -13.51 22.00
C ALA A 510 -41.24 -12.35 21.40
N LEU A 511 -42.23 -11.85 22.14
CA LEU A 511 -43.09 -10.76 21.68
C LEU A 511 -42.30 -9.47 21.45
N ASN A 512 -41.35 -9.13 22.35
CA ASN A 512 -40.48 -7.97 22.16
C ASN A 512 -39.70 -8.04 20.83
N TYR A 513 -39.15 -9.21 20.48
CA TYR A 513 -38.50 -9.37 19.17
C TYR A 513 -39.46 -9.10 18.00
N LEU A 514 -40.69 -9.62 18.08
CA LEU A 514 -41.68 -9.43 17.02
C LEU A 514 -42.14 -7.97 16.91
N GLU A 515 -42.32 -7.28 18.04
CA GLU A 515 -42.68 -5.86 18.08
C GLU A 515 -41.57 -4.99 17.46
N GLU A 516 -40.31 -5.21 17.82
CA GLU A 516 -39.17 -4.52 17.20
C GLU A 516 -39.11 -4.79 15.69
N ALA A 517 -39.35 -6.04 15.26
CA ALA A 517 -39.40 -6.41 13.85
C ALA A 517 -40.54 -5.71 13.07
N CYS A 518 -41.62 -5.32 13.75
CA CYS A 518 -42.74 -4.60 13.15
C CYS A 518 -42.46 -3.09 13.00
N LYS A 519 -41.51 -2.52 13.74
CA LYS A 519 -41.15 -1.09 13.63
C LYS A 519 -40.39 -0.79 12.34
N GLN A 520 -39.52 -1.70 11.90
CA GLN A 520 -38.76 -1.58 10.65
C GLN A 520 -38.84 -2.89 9.85
N PRO A 521 -40.02 -3.22 9.30
CA PRO A 521 -40.24 -4.46 8.59
C PRO A 521 -39.39 -4.50 7.30
N GLN A 522 -38.63 -5.59 7.12
CA GLN A 522 -37.91 -5.83 5.86
C GLN A 522 -38.87 -6.27 4.74
N ASP A 523 -39.88 -7.07 5.10
CA ASP A 523 -41.02 -7.45 4.28
C ASP A 523 -42.27 -7.57 5.15
N GLY A 524 -43.39 -8.06 4.61
CA GLY A 524 -44.63 -8.19 5.38
C GLY A 524 -44.68 -9.37 6.36
N GLU A 525 -43.62 -10.16 6.56
CA GLU A 525 -43.65 -11.35 7.41
C GLU A 525 -43.89 -11.00 8.89
N SER A 526 -43.16 -10.04 9.47
CA SER A 526 -43.32 -9.66 10.88
C SER A 526 -44.72 -9.12 11.17
N LEU A 527 -45.20 -8.23 10.31
CA LEU A 527 -46.55 -7.66 10.38
C LEU A 527 -47.63 -8.74 10.23
N PHE A 528 -47.43 -9.71 9.33
CA PHE A 528 -48.35 -10.82 9.16
C PHE A 528 -48.43 -11.67 10.43
N VAL A 529 -47.29 -12.04 11.01
CA VAL A 529 -47.24 -12.82 12.26
C VAL A 529 -47.95 -12.06 13.38
N MET A 530 -47.69 -10.76 13.54
CA MET A 530 -48.38 -9.92 14.52
C MET A 530 -49.90 -9.88 14.29
N GLY A 531 -50.33 -9.76 13.04
CA GLY A 531 -51.74 -9.82 12.67
C GLY A 531 -52.41 -11.14 13.06
N CYS A 532 -51.73 -12.27 12.86
CA CYS A 532 -52.22 -13.58 13.30
C CYS A 532 -52.32 -13.69 14.83
N LEU A 533 -51.37 -13.11 15.59
CA LEU A 533 -51.46 -13.10 17.05
C LEU A 533 -52.69 -12.34 17.56
N TYR A 534 -53.05 -11.21 16.93
CA TYR A 534 -54.29 -10.49 17.29
C TYR A 534 -55.58 -11.23 16.88
N LEU A 535 -55.54 -12.15 15.91
CA LEU A 535 -56.68 -13.01 15.58
C LEU A 535 -56.87 -14.13 16.61
N GLU A 536 -55.75 -14.77 16.97
CA GLU A 536 -55.76 -16.02 17.74
C GLU A 536 -55.63 -15.78 19.26
N GLY A 537 -55.11 -14.61 19.66
CA GLY A 537 -54.67 -14.32 21.02
C GLY A 537 -53.33 -14.99 21.34
N PHE A 538 -52.43 -14.30 22.03
CA PHE A 538 -51.13 -14.85 22.43
C PHE A 538 -50.54 -14.14 23.64
N ASP A 539 -50.34 -14.86 24.75
CA ASP A 539 -49.81 -14.32 26.01
C ASP A 539 -50.57 -13.06 26.46
N SER A 540 -49.93 -11.89 26.40
CA SER A 540 -50.49 -10.58 26.76
C SER A 540 -51.26 -9.89 25.63
N ILE A 541 -51.29 -10.48 24.42
CA ILE A 541 -52.10 -10.01 23.30
C ILE A 541 -53.49 -10.64 23.38
N GLU A 542 -54.48 -9.81 23.68
CA GLU A 542 -55.89 -10.16 23.55
C GLU A 542 -56.34 -10.17 22.08
N LYS A 543 -57.39 -10.94 21.79
CA LYS A 543 -58.00 -11.01 20.47
C LYS A 543 -58.60 -9.66 20.10
N ASP A 544 -58.14 -9.08 18.99
CA ASP A 544 -58.55 -7.77 18.50
C ASP A 544 -58.60 -7.79 16.96
N LEU A 545 -59.81 -7.96 16.43
CA LEU A 545 -60.04 -8.10 14.98
C LEU A 545 -59.63 -6.84 14.21
N GLU A 546 -59.76 -5.66 14.81
CA GLU A 546 -59.44 -4.39 14.14
C GLU A 546 -57.92 -4.25 14.01
N LYS A 547 -57.16 -4.51 15.09
CA LYS A 547 -55.70 -4.53 15.03
C LYS A 547 -55.17 -5.63 14.11
N ALA A 548 -55.77 -6.82 14.13
CA ALA A 548 -55.43 -7.89 13.21
C ALA A 548 -55.57 -7.45 11.74
N ARG A 549 -56.72 -6.89 11.35
CA ARG A 549 -56.95 -6.36 9.99
C ARG A 549 -55.96 -5.27 9.64
N LYS A 550 -55.61 -4.38 10.58
CA LYS A 550 -54.61 -3.33 10.37
C LYS A 550 -53.24 -3.90 10.02
N TYR A 551 -52.72 -4.82 10.84
CA TYR A 551 -51.40 -5.43 10.60
C TYR A 551 -51.36 -6.25 9.31
N LEU A 552 -52.39 -7.06 9.04
CA LEU A 552 -52.48 -7.83 7.80
C LEU A 552 -52.58 -6.92 6.57
N SER A 553 -53.29 -5.80 6.67
CA SER A 553 -53.37 -4.80 5.58
C SER A 553 -52.01 -4.15 5.30
N LEU A 554 -51.24 -3.85 6.36
CA LEU A 554 -49.88 -3.34 6.20
C LEU A 554 -48.96 -4.38 5.56
N ALA A 555 -49.03 -5.65 5.99
CA ALA A 555 -48.28 -6.75 5.38
C ALA A 555 -48.65 -6.95 3.89
N SER A 556 -49.93 -6.85 3.56
CA SER A 556 -50.45 -6.92 2.18
C SER A 556 -49.94 -5.77 1.30
N LYS A 557 -49.84 -4.55 1.84
CA LYS A 557 -49.21 -3.40 1.16
C LYS A 557 -47.73 -3.62 0.86
N LEU A 558 -47.04 -4.41 1.69
CA LEU A 558 -45.69 -4.91 1.42
C LEU A 558 -45.66 -6.15 0.50
N ASN A 559 -46.77 -6.46 -0.17
CA ASN A 559 -46.94 -7.58 -1.09
C ASN A 559 -46.71 -8.96 -0.48
N TYR A 560 -46.89 -9.12 0.83
CA TYR A 560 -46.79 -10.42 1.48
C TYR A 560 -48.05 -11.27 1.21
N MET A 561 -47.94 -12.26 0.31
CA MET A 561 -49.07 -13.04 -0.19
C MET A 561 -49.92 -13.72 0.90
N PRO A 562 -49.34 -14.36 1.94
CA PRO A 562 -50.14 -14.96 3.01
C PRO A 562 -51.08 -13.96 3.71
N ALA A 563 -50.69 -12.68 3.79
CA ALA A 563 -51.55 -11.65 4.36
C ALA A 563 -52.75 -11.32 3.46
N LYS A 564 -52.56 -11.29 2.13
CA LYS A 564 -53.65 -11.09 1.16
C LYS A 564 -54.68 -12.21 1.27
N GLU A 565 -54.21 -13.46 1.33
CA GLU A 565 -55.08 -14.63 1.47
C GLU A 565 -55.83 -14.62 2.81
N LYS A 566 -55.12 -14.33 3.91
CA LYS A 566 -55.73 -14.29 5.24
C LYS A 566 -56.79 -13.20 5.36
N LEU A 567 -56.57 -12.03 4.75
CA LEU A 567 -57.55 -10.92 4.72
C LEU A 567 -58.85 -11.27 3.99
N ILE A 568 -58.81 -12.19 3.01
CA ILE A 568 -60.01 -12.65 2.30
C ILE A 568 -60.83 -13.61 3.18
N MET A 569 -60.16 -14.33 4.09
CA MET A 569 -60.79 -15.35 4.94
C MET A 569 -61.43 -14.78 6.22
N ILE A 570 -61.09 -13.54 6.61
CA ILE A 570 -61.58 -12.87 7.83
C ILE A 570 -62.48 -11.70 7.48
#